data_AF-S7X2I7-F1
#
_entry.id   AF-S7X2I7-F1
#
_cell.length_a   1.000
_cell.length_b   1.000
_cell.length_c   1.000
_cell.angle_alpha   90.00
_cell.angle_beta   90.00
_cell.angle_gamma   90.00
#
_symmetry.space_group_name_H-M   'P 1'
#
loop_
_entity.id
_entity.type
_entity.pdbx_description
1 polymer ?
#
loop_
_entity_poly.entity_id
_entity_poly.type
_entity_poly.pdbx_seq_one_letter_code
_entity_poly.pdbx_strand_id
1 'polypeptide(L)'
;MKQTLLFLLLLTLYTAHSQEQQEPYIIQADSTWGKEIIKFPIEWAPKLTLEGYEELTFAPEWSKENHDNFWSIIMTWKIKTNQEIPLYELEYNLIHYFDYLMKPNYWAREFPLPEAEFKAPITTKKEPNMKRNSRSLMVFTQAKL
;
A
#
# COMPACT_ATOMS: atom_id res chain seq x y z
N MET A 1 -35.38 13.72 37.76
CA MET A 1 -35.60 14.16 36.37
C MET A 1 -34.35 14.80 35.75
N LYS A 2 -33.72 15.82 36.36
CA LYS A 2 -32.49 16.42 35.80
C LYS A 2 -31.29 15.46 35.75
N GLN A 3 -31.07 14.66 36.79
CA GLN A 3 -29.95 13.71 36.84
C GLN A 3 -30.10 12.51 35.89
N THR A 4 -31.34 12.03 35.68
CA THR A 4 -31.64 10.98 34.70
C THR A 4 -31.46 11.47 33.26
N LEU A 5 -31.73 12.76 33.00
CA LEU A 5 -31.49 13.38 31.69
C LEU A 5 -29.98 13.50 31.39
N LEU A 6 -29.19 13.85 32.41
CA LEU A 6 -27.74 13.97 32.30
C LEU A 6 -27.07 12.60 32.01
N PHE A 7 -27.57 11.54 32.65
CA PHE A 7 -27.07 10.19 32.43
C PHE A 7 -27.38 9.68 31.02
N LEU A 8 -28.58 9.99 30.51
CA LEU A 8 -28.98 9.67 29.13
C LEU A 8 -28.13 10.44 28.10
N LEU A 9 -27.81 11.71 28.37
CA LEU A 9 -26.92 12.53 27.54
C LEU A 9 -25.48 12.01 27.55
N LEU A 10 -24.97 11.54 28.69
CA LEU A 10 -23.65 10.93 28.77
C LEU A 10 -23.60 9.62 27.97
N LEU A 11 -24.64 8.79 28.02
CA LEU A 11 -24.71 7.52 27.31
C LEU A 11 -24.68 7.70 25.77
N THR A 12 -25.28 8.77 25.24
CA THR A 12 -25.26 9.06 23.79
C THR A 12 -23.93 9.64 23.31
N LEU A 13 -23.14 10.26 24.19
CA LEU A 13 -21.79 10.72 23.86
C LEU A 13 -20.80 9.54 23.70
N TYR A 14 -21.00 8.44 24.43
CA TYR A 14 -20.15 7.25 24.32
C TYR A 14 -20.34 6.52 22.98
N THR A 15 -21.55 6.44 22.44
CA THR A 15 -21.81 5.74 21.17
C THR A 15 -21.39 6.55 19.94
N ALA A 16 -21.25 7.88 20.06
CA ALA A 16 -20.86 8.75 18.96
C ALA A 16 -19.38 8.67 18.57
N HIS A 17 -18.53 8.01 19.38
CA HIS A 17 -17.08 7.92 19.14
C HIS A 17 -16.63 6.63 18.43
N SER A 18 -17.56 5.76 18.03
CA SER A 18 -17.25 4.61 17.17
C SER A 18 -17.46 4.97 15.70
N GLN A 19 -16.78 6.03 15.23
CA GLN A 19 -16.62 6.21 13.79
C GLN A 19 -15.65 5.13 13.33
N GLU A 20 -16.20 4.10 12.67
CA GLU A 20 -15.42 3.15 11.90
C GLU A 20 -14.63 3.95 10.86
N GLN A 21 -13.33 4.07 11.11
CA GLN A 21 -12.43 4.79 10.22
C GLN A 21 -12.48 4.04 8.89
N GLN A 22 -12.91 4.71 7.80
CA GLN A 22 -12.90 4.10 6.47
C GLN A 22 -11.56 3.42 6.26
N GLU A 23 -11.61 2.12 5.95
CA GLU A 23 -10.39 1.35 5.88
C GLU A 23 -9.46 1.95 4.82
N PRO A 24 -8.16 2.08 5.11
CA PRO A 24 -7.19 2.66 4.19
C PRO A 24 -6.95 1.80 2.95
N TYR A 25 -7.65 0.67 2.79
CA TYR A 25 -7.43 -0.25 1.68
C TYR A 25 -7.97 0.32 0.36
N ILE A 26 -7.08 0.37 -0.61
CA ILE A 26 -7.27 0.66 -2.02
C ILE A 26 -7.81 -0.59 -2.71
N ILE A 27 -7.30 -1.78 -2.34
CA ILE A 27 -7.67 -3.05 -2.98
C ILE A 27 -8.90 -3.65 -2.28
N GLN A 28 -9.96 -3.81 -3.07
CA GLN A 28 -11.16 -4.54 -2.67
C GLN A 28 -10.92 -6.05 -2.88
N ALA A 29 -10.46 -6.70 -1.82
CA ALA A 29 -10.37 -8.15 -1.71
C ALA A 29 -11.27 -8.63 -0.56
N ASP A 30 -11.76 -9.86 -0.66
CA ASP A 30 -12.52 -10.48 0.41
C ASP A 30 -11.64 -10.77 1.65
N SER A 31 -12.27 -11.23 2.74
CA SER A 31 -11.60 -11.42 4.03
C SER A 31 -10.56 -12.55 4.06
N THR A 32 -10.45 -13.36 3.01
CA THR A 32 -9.43 -14.43 2.92
C THR A 32 -8.05 -13.88 2.54
N TRP A 33 -7.99 -12.66 2.03
CA TRP A 33 -6.74 -11.99 1.69
C TRP A 33 -6.13 -11.32 2.91
N GLY A 34 -4.82 -11.49 3.08
CA GLY A 34 -4.06 -10.71 4.06
C GLY A 34 -3.90 -9.27 3.57
N LYS A 35 -3.83 -8.30 4.49
CA LYS A 35 -3.51 -6.91 4.16
C LYS A 35 -2.56 -6.31 5.18
N GLU A 36 -1.65 -5.47 4.72
CA GLU A 36 -0.74 -4.69 5.56
C GLU A 36 -0.61 -3.27 5.01
N ILE A 37 -0.52 -2.28 5.90
CA ILE A 37 -0.36 -0.87 5.55
C ILE A 37 0.97 -0.36 6.10
N ILE A 38 1.82 0.13 5.21
CA ILE A 38 3.11 0.73 5.54
C ILE A 38 3.02 2.23 5.25
N LYS A 39 3.07 3.06 6.29
CA LYS A 39 2.98 4.52 6.13
C LYS A 39 4.32 5.09 5.67
N PHE A 40 4.26 6.07 4.78
CA PHE A 40 5.44 6.85 4.37
C PHE A 40 5.61 8.07 5.30
N PRO A 41 6.85 8.51 5.59
CA PRO A 41 8.12 7.94 5.13
C PRO A 41 8.45 6.62 5.83
N ILE A 42 9.23 5.77 5.16
CA ILE A 42 9.57 4.44 5.65
C ILE A 42 10.98 4.43 6.25
N GLU A 43 11.15 3.82 7.41
CA GLU A 43 12.43 3.78 8.13
C GLU A 43 13.54 3.12 7.31
N TRP A 44 13.27 1.98 6.65
CA TRP A 44 14.29 1.29 5.87
C TRP A 44 14.66 2.06 4.61
N ALA A 45 13.75 2.81 4.00
CA ALA A 45 13.97 3.52 2.73
C ALA A 45 14.02 5.05 2.91
N PRO A 46 15.05 5.61 3.57
CA PRO A 46 15.13 7.04 3.90
C PRO A 46 15.26 7.97 2.69
N LYS A 47 15.56 7.42 1.51
CA LYS A 47 15.60 8.16 0.24
C LYS A 47 14.26 8.18 -0.50
N LEU A 48 13.25 7.42 -0.06
CA LEU A 48 11.89 7.55 -0.54
C LEU A 48 11.30 8.84 0.04
N THR A 49 10.98 9.81 -0.83
CA THR A 49 10.54 11.16 -0.43
C THR A 49 9.03 11.36 -0.53
N LEU A 50 8.29 10.36 -0.99
CA LEU A 50 6.85 10.44 -1.17
C LEU A 50 6.11 10.43 0.18
N GLU A 51 5.02 11.19 0.27
CA GLU A 51 4.07 11.11 1.38
C GLU A 51 2.90 10.20 1.01
N GLY A 52 2.38 9.43 1.96
CA GLY A 52 1.27 8.51 1.71
C GLY A 52 1.40 7.20 2.46
N TYR A 53 1.00 6.11 1.81
CA TYR A 53 1.21 4.76 2.32
C TYR A 53 1.25 3.73 1.19
N GLU A 54 1.89 2.61 1.49
CA GLU A 54 1.84 1.36 0.77
C GLU A 54 0.79 0.44 1.40
N GLU A 55 0.04 -0.25 0.53
CA GLU A 55 -0.80 -1.38 0.86
C GLU A 55 -0.21 -2.64 0.23
N LEU A 56 0.13 -3.60 1.07
CA LEU A 56 0.42 -4.96 0.65
C LEU A 56 -0.86 -5.78 0.77
N THR A 57 -1.26 -6.46 -0.30
CA THR A 57 -2.37 -7.40 -0.31
C THR A 57 -1.84 -8.79 -0.63
N PHE A 58 -2.00 -9.72 0.29
CA PHE A 58 -1.47 -11.08 0.19
C PHE A 58 -2.57 -12.05 -0.23
N ALA A 59 -2.31 -12.83 -1.28
CA ALA A 59 -3.26 -13.84 -1.73
C ALA A 59 -3.53 -14.89 -0.63
N PRO A 60 -4.70 -15.56 -0.65
CA PRO A 60 -4.95 -16.68 0.26
C PRO A 60 -3.86 -17.73 0.09
N GLU A 61 -3.33 -18.21 1.21
CA GLU A 61 -2.27 -19.24 1.23
C GLU A 61 -0.93 -18.81 0.61
N TRP A 62 -0.65 -17.50 0.52
CA TRP A 62 0.60 -16.97 -0.03
C TRP A 62 1.88 -17.47 0.67
N SER A 63 1.77 -17.90 1.93
CA SER A 63 2.91 -18.37 2.73
C SER A 63 3.12 -19.89 2.65
N LYS A 64 2.27 -20.64 1.92
CA LYS A 64 2.40 -22.08 1.75
C LYS A 64 3.22 -22.41 0.50
N GLU A 65 4.44 -22.91 0.68
CA GLU A 65 5.40 -23.26 -0.39
C GLU A 65 4.81 -24.16 -1.49
N ASN A 66 3.90 -25.06 -1.14
CA ASN A 66 3.30 -26.02 -2.06
C ASN A 66 1.97 -25.55 -2.68
N HIS A 67 1.58 -24.28 -2.51
CA HIS A 67 0.34 -23.74 -3.03
C HIS A 67 0.58 -22.84 -4.25
N ASP A 68 -0.35 -22.80 -5.20
CA ASP A 68 -0.21 -21.99 -6.44
C ASP A 68 -0.07 -20.49 -6.17
N ASN A 69 -0.56 -20.04 -5.01
CA ASN A 69 -0.47 -18.66 -4.57
C ASN A 69 0.82 -18.34 -3.80
N PHE A 70 1.75 -19.28 -3.63
CA PHE A 70 3.00 -19.04 -2.90
C PHE A 70 3.70 -17.77 -3.42
N TRP A 71 4.06 -16.85 -2.51
CA TRP A 71 4.62 -15.52 -2.83
C TRP A 71 3.77 -14.62 -3.75
N SER A 72 2.45 -14.82 -3.80
CA SER A 72 1.55 -13.95 -4.56
C SER A 72 1.10 -12.75 -3.74
N ILE A 73 1.63 -11.57 -4.08
CA ILE A 73 1.43 -10.31 -3.34
C ILE A 73 1.14 -9.18 -4.34
N ILE A 74 0.25 -8.27 -3.98
CA ILE A 74 -0.01 -7.01 -4.69
C ILE A 74 0.57 -5.86 -3.86
N MET A 75 1.43 -5.03 -4.46
CA MET A 75 1.98 -3.83 -3.83
C MET A 75 1.33 -2.59 -4.46
N THR A 76 0.64 -1.80 -3.64
CA THR A 76 -0.08 -0.60 -4.12
C THR A 76 0.32 0.63 -3.32
N TRP A 77 0.73 1.70 -3.99
CA TRP A 77 1.09 2.95 -3.32
C TRP A 77 -0.01 4.00 -3.52
N LYS A 78 -0.54 4.53 -2.41
CA LYS A 78 -1.36 5.74 -2.40
C LYS A 78 -0.49 6.92 -2.01
N ILE A 79 -0.18 7.74 -3.00
CA ILE A 79 0.68 8.90 -2.84
C ILE A 79 -0.18 10.15 -2.66
N LYS A 80 0.14 10.93 -1.63
CA LYS A 80 -0.47 12.23 -1.38
C LYS A 80 0.23 13.27 -2.24
N THR A 81 -0.46 13.72 -3.29
CA THR A 81 0.04 14.74 -4.20
C THR A 81 -1.09 15.57 -4.77
N ASN A 82 -0.81 16.84 -5.05
CA ASN A 82 -1.73 17.76 -5.74
C ASN A 82 -1.45 17.84 -7.26
N GLN A 83 -0.38 17.18 -7.72
CA GLN A 83 0.05 17.19 -9.12
C GLN A 83 0.43 15.80 -9.61
N GLU A 84 0.53 15.65 -10.92
CA GLU A 84 1.02 14.42 -11.54
C GLU A 84 2.50 14.24 -11.21
N ILE A 85 2.84 13.04 -10.71
CA ILE A 85 4.22 12.68 -10.39
C ILE A 85 4.94 12.37 -11.69
N PRO A 86 6.05 13.04 -12.01
CA PRO A 86 6.80 12.75 -13.22
C PRO A 86 7.46 11.37 -13.13
N LEU A 87 7.61 10.69 -14.27
CA LEU A 87 8.10 9.31 -14.31
C LEU A 87 9.46 9.15 -13.60
N TYR A 88 10.41 10.06 -13.84
CA TYR A 88 11.74 10.01 -13.21
C TYR A 88 11.69 10.04 -11.68
N GLU A 89 10.70 10.73 -11.09
CA GLU A 89 10.54 10.81 -9.63
C GLU A 89 9.98 9.50 -9.09
N LEU A 90 9.05 8.89 -9.81
CA LEU A 90 8.52 7.59 -9.45
C LEU A 90 9.60 6.49 -9.56
N GLU A 91 10.36 6.48 -10.66
CA GLU A 91 11.50 5.56 -10.86
C GLU A 91 12.53 5.72 -9.73
N TYR A 92 12.92 6.95 -9.42
CA TYR A 92 13.84 7.25 -8.32
C TYR A 92 13.34 6.68 -6.99
N ASN A 93 12.07 6.88 -6.64
CA ASN A 93 11.52 6.39 -5.38
C ASN A 93 11.41 4.87 -5.35
N LEU A 94 11.06 4.22 -6.46
CA LEU A 94 10.96 2.76 -6.55
C LEU A 94 12.34 2.09 -6.41
N ILE A 95 13.36 2.61 -7.11
CA ILE A 95 14.75 2.12 -6.99
C ILE A 95 15.18 2.21 -5.53
N HIS A 96 15.02 3.38 -4.91
CA HIS A 96 15.48 3.59 -3.54
C HIS A 96 14.68 2.83 -2.48
N TYR A 97 13.43 2.45 -2.77
CA TYR A 97 12.68 1.53 -1.91
C TYR A 97 13.38 0.16 -1.87
N PHE A 98 13.64 -0.44 -3.04
CA PHE A 98 14.21 -1.78 -3.14
C PHE A 98 15.70 -1.82 -2.81
N ASP A 99 16.48 -0.80 -3.17
CA ASP A 99 17.91 -0.69 -2.81
C ASP A 99 18.15 -0.81 -1.32
N TYR A 100 17.23 -0.26 -0.51
CA TYR A 100 17.34 -0.32 0.93
C TYR A 100 16.65 -1.53 1.54
N LEU A 101 15.56 -2.01 0.95
CA LEU A 101 14.93 -3.26 1.36
C LEU A 101 15.89 -4.44 1.21
N MET A 102 16.69 -4.43 0.15
CA MET A 102 17.70 -5.45 -0.16
C MET A 102 19.03 -5.24 0.58
N LYS A 103 19.07 -4.38 1.61
CA LYS A 103 20.26 -4.29 2.46
C LYS A 103 20.30 -5.45 3.45
N PRO A 104 21.50 -5.97 3.75
CA PRO A 104 21.68 -6.96 4.80
C PRO A 104 20.98 -6.55 6.09
N ASN A 105 20.19 -7.47 6.63
CA ASN A 105 19.40 -7.26 7.83
C ASN A 105 19.45 -8.54 8.69
N TYR A 106 18.61 -8.62 9.73
CA TYR A 106 18.61 -9.78 10.63
C TYR A 106 18.34 -11.11 9.90
N TRP A 107 17.57 -11.08 8.81
CA TRP A 107 17.07 -12.25 8.09
C TRP A 107 18.00 -12.76 6.98
N ALA A 108 18.83 -11.88 6.41
CA ALA A 108 19.80 -12.26 5.39
C ALA A 108 21.02 -11.35 5.40
N ARG A 109 22.20 -11.95 5.24
CA ARG A 109 23.50 -11.27 5.23
C ARG A 109 23.95 -10.82 3.85
N GLU A 110 23.40 -11.44 2.82
CA GLU A 110 23.73 -11.18 1.43
C GLU A 110 22.45 -11.13 0.62
N PHE A 111 22.37 -10.14 -0.27
CA PHE A 111 21.32 -9.98 -1.23
C PHE A 111 21.96 -9.68 -2.59
N PRO A 112 21.38 -10.16 -3.71
CA PRO A 112 21.78 -9.67 -5.01
C PRO A 112 21.48 -8.16 -5.09
N LEU A 113 22.30 -7.43 -5.84
CA LEU A 113 21.97 -6.05 -6.16
C LEU A 113 20.68 -6.04 -6.99
N PRO A 114 19.67 -5.26 -6.61
CA PRO A 114 18.44 -5.19 -7.38
C PRO A 114 18.72 -4.55 -8.75
N GLU A 115 18.21 -5.17 -9.81
CA GLU A 115 18.21 -4.60 -11.16
C GLU A 115 16.79 -4.13 -11.48
N ALA A 116 16.65 -2.88 -11.94
CA ALA A 116 15.37 -2.30 -12.30
C ALA A 116 15.35 -1.93 -13.79
N GLU A 117 14.36 -2.44 -14.53
CA GLU A 117 14.09 -2.07 -15.92
C GLU A 117 12.76 -1.31 -15.98
N PHE A 118 12.80 -0.06 -16.43
CA PHE A 118 11.60 0.75 -16.64
C PHE A 118 11.27 0.80 -18.13
N LYS A 119 10.02 0.46 -18.45
CA LYS A 119 9.49 0.56 -19.81
C LYS A 119 8.58 1.77 -19.90
N ALA A 120 8.68 2.47 -21.03
CA ALA A 120 7.82 3.62 -21.29
C ALA A 120 6.33 3.22 -21.16
N PRO A 121 5.46 4.10 -20.63
CA PRO A 121 4.05 3.79 -20.48
C PRO A 121 3.43 3.36 -21.82
N ILE A 122 2.76 2.21 -21.82
CA ILE A 122 1.95 1.80 -22.98
C ILE A 122 0.79 2.80 -23.06
N THR A 123 0.81 3.67 -24.07
CA THR A 123 -0.29 4.59 -24.34
C THR A 123 -1.46 3.81 -24.95
N THR A 124 -2.28 3.20 -24.10
CA THR A 124 -3.62 2.79 -24.52
C THR A 124 -4.40 4.04 -24.88
N LYS A 125 -5.03 4.06 -26.06
CA LYS A 125 -5.86 5.19 -26.52
C LYS A 125 -6.83 5.58 -25.40
N LYS A 126 -6.82 6.87 -25.06
CA LYS A 126 -7.64 7.49 -24.01
C LYS A 126 -9.12 7.12 -24.18
N GLU A 127 -9.64 6.23 -23.33
CA GLU A 127 -11.08 5.96 -23.27
C GLU A 127 -11.79 7.17 -22.67
N PRO A 128 -12.83 7.72 -23.34
CA PRO A 128 -13.36 9.04 -23.00
C PRO A 128 -14.15 9.13 -21.68
N ASN A 129 -14.40 8.02 -20.96
CA ASN A 129 -15.38 7.99 -19.86
C ASN A 129 -14.88 7.45 -18.50
N MET A 130 -13.58 7.29 -18.26
CA MET A 130 -13.11 6.86 -16.93
C MET A 130 -12.95 8.07 -15.99
N LYS A 131 -13.87 8.22 -15.03
CA LYS A 131 -13.72 9.16 -13.89
C LYS A 131 -12.52 8.71 -13.03
N ARG A 132 -11.37 9.38 -13.20
CA ARG A 132 -10.14 9.13 -12.44
C ARG A 132 -10.26 9.77 -11.04
N ASN A 133 -10.84 9.05 -10.09
CA ASN A 133 -10.76 9.41 -8.68
C ASN A 133 -9.75 8.47 -8.00
N SER A 134 -8.66 9.06 -7.50
CA SER A 134 -7.47 8.40 -6.91
C SER A 134 -6.62 7.58 -7.90
N ARG A 135 -5.41 8.07 -8.18
CA ARG A 135 -4.43 7.37 -9.02
C ARG A 135 -3.60 6.46 -8.13
N SER A 136 -3.91 5.16 -8.14
CA SER A 136 -3.10 4.13 -7.47
C SER A 136 -2.10 3.57 -8.48
N LEU A 137 -0.83 3.49 -8.10
CA LEU A 137 0.16 2.73 -8.86
C LEU A 137 0.16 1.30 -8.35
N MET A 138 -0.04 0.34 -9.26
CA MET A 138 -0.03 -1.10 -8.98
C MET A 138 1.28 -1.68 -9.51
N VAL A 139 2.12 -2.19 -8.63
CA VAL A 139 3.34 -2.91 -8.98
C VAL A 139 3.11 -4.38 -8.70
N PHE A 140 3.15 -5.22 -9.73
CA PHE A 140 3.13 -6.67 -9.57
C PHE A 140 4.55 -7.17 -9.40
N THR A 141 4.82 -7.86 -8.30
CA THR A 141 6.01 -8.71 -8.19
C THR A 141 5.53 -10.15 -8.00
N GLN A 142 5.80 -11.01 -8.99
CA GLN A 142 5.90 -12.44 -8.72
C GLN A 142 7.39 -12.73 -8.58
N ALA A 143 7.84 -12.94 -7.35
CA ALA A 143 9.15 -13.53 -7.11
C ALA A 143 9.00 -15.04 -7.31
N LYS A 144 9.37 -15.54 -8.49
CA LYS A 144 9.58 -16.97 -8.68
C LYS A 144 11.00 -17.27 -8.20
N LEU A 145 11.12 -17.73 -6.95
CA LEU A 145 12.39 -18.23 -6.39
C LEU A 145 12.73 -19.59 -7.00
#